data_AF-A0A0S6UWH6-F1
#
_entry.id   AF-A0A0S6UWH6-F1
#
_cell.length_a   1.000
_cell.length_b   1.000
_cell.length_c   1.000
_cell.angle_alpha   90.00
_cell.angle_beta   90.00
_cell.angle_gamma   90.00
#
_symmetry.space_group_name_H-M   'P 1'
#
loop_
_entity.id
_entity.type
_entity.pdbx_description
1 polymer ?
#
loop_
_entity_poly.entity_id
_entity_poly.type
_entity_poly.pdbx_seq_one_letter_code
_entity_poly.pdbx_strand_id
1 'polypeptide(L)'
;MRPLSQTLTQLIGFTEEVLTRPARHHGLAADTRFAVLAQEVRAASSRPAEGIRCTHAAAAIVECCEAFFGGEMDPGSRWLAALGALLPILRTEAWQALRNERDGAGEGYRR
;
A
#
# COMPACT_ATOMS: atom_id res chain seq x y z
N MET A 1 -9.39 -7.32 11.08
CA MET A 1 -8.51 -6.79 10.02
C MET A 1 -8.51 -7.76 8.86
N ARG A 2 -8.54 -7.25 7.65
CA ARG A 2 -8.47 -8.07 6.43
C ARG A 2 -7.05 -8.60 6.16
N PRO A 3 -6.88 -9.57 5.26
CA PRO A 3 -5.56 -10.05 4.82
C PRO A 3 -4.66 -8.92 4.31
N LEU A 4 -3.35 -9.07 4.50
CA LEU A 4 -2.37 -8.09 4.04
C LEU A 4 -2.38 -8.01 2.52
N SER A 5 -2.44 -9.15 1.82
CA SER A 5 -2.53 -9.19 0.35
C SER A 5 -3.70 -8.36 -0.19
N GLN A 6 -4.86 -8.41 0.48
CA GLN A 6 -6.04 -7.61 0.15
C GLN A 6 -5.80 -6.12 0.38
N THR A 7 -5.17 -5.76 1.51
CA THR A 7 -4.79 -4.37 1.82
C THR A 7 -3.86 -3.80 0.76
N LEU A 8 -2.80 -4.55 0.40
CA LEU A 8 -1.82 -4.15 -0.61
C LEU A 8 -2.45 -4.02 -2.00
N THR A 9 -3.36 -4.93 -2.37
CA THR A 9 -4.10 -4.86 -3.64
C THR A 9 -4.95 -3.60 -3.73
N GLN A 10 -5.60 -3.21 -2.64
CA GLN A 10 -6.35 -1.96 -2.62
C GLN A 10 -5.46 -0.72 -2.64
N LEU A 11 -4.30 -0.78 -1.98
CA LEU A 11 -3.31 0.29 -2.05
C LEU A 11 -2.76 0.48 -3.47
N ILE A 12 -2.56 -0.62 -4.22
CA ILE A 12 -2.19 -0.56 -5.65
C ILE A 12 -3.23 0.24 -6.43
N GLY A 13 -4.52 -0.13 -6.31
CA GLY A 13 -5.60 0.56 -7.03
C GLY A 13 -5.73 2.03 -6.63
N PHE A 14 -5.56 2.36 -5.34
CA PHE A 14 -5.54 3.74 -4.88
C PHE A 14 -4.34 4.52 -5.47
N THR A 15 -3.15 3.92 -5.47
CA THR A 15 -1.94 4.55 -6.00
C THR A 15 -2.04 4.78 -7.51
N GLU A 16 -2.59 3.84 -8.26
CA GLU A 16 -2.89 4.00 -9.68
C GLU A 16 -3.88 5.16 -9.92
N GLU A 17 -4.90 5.28 -9.07
CA GLU A 17 -5.86 6.38 -9.14
C GLU A 17 -5.19 7.74 -8.89
N VAL A 18 -4.29 7.83 -7.91
CA VAL A 18 -3.48 9.03 -7.67
C VAL A 18 -2.60 9.36 -8.89
N LEU A 19 -1.92 8.38 -9.47
CA LEU A 19 -1.02 8.61 -10.60
C LEU A 19 -1.74 8.97 -11.90
N THR A 20 -2.94 8.44 -12.13
CA THR A 20 -3.64 8.55 -13.42
C THR A 20 -4.76 9.57 -13.44
N ARG A 21 -5.21 10.08 -12.27
CA ARG A 21 -6.34 11.01 -12.18
C ARG A 21 -5.99 12.31 -11.44
N PRO A 22 -5.18 13.21 -12.03
CA PRO A 22 -4.82 14.50 -11.41
C PRO A 22 -6.02 15.33 -10.96
N ALA A 23 -7.08 15.38 -11.77
CA ALA A 23 -8.31 16.10 -11.45
C ALA A 23 -9.02 15.60 -10.17
N ARG A 24 -8.65 14.42 -9.65
CA ARG A 24 -9.23 13.83 -8.44
C ARG A 24 -8.37 13.98 -7.20
N HIS A 25 -7.17 14.56 -7.28
CA HIS A 25 -6.22 14.61 -6.14
C HIS A 25 -6.83 15.19 -4.86
N HIS A 26 -7.52 16.33 -4.93
CA HIS A 26 -8.21 16.89 -3.77
C HIS A 26 -9.29 15.96 -3.20
N GLY A 27 -10.05 15.28 -4.06
CA GLY A 27 -11.06 14.31 -3.63
C GLY A 27 -10.44 13.06 -3.01
N LEU A 28 -9.29 12.62 -3.51
CA LEU A 28 -8.53 11.48 -2.96
C LEU A 28 -7.86 11.83 -1.63
N ALA A 29 -7.41 13.08 -1.46
CA ALA A 29 -6.85 13.57 -0.19
C ALA A 29 -7.89 13.56 0.94
N ALA A 30 -9.17 13.82 0.62
CA ALA A 30 -10.28 13.76 1.56
C ALA A 30 -10.88 12.35 1.72
N ASP A 31 -10.40 11.37 0.96
CA ASP A 31 -10.97 10.03 0.92
C ASP A 31 -10.56 9.19 2.15
N THR A 32 -11.55 8.77 2.94
CA THR A 32 -11.31 7.96 4.14
C THR A 32 -10.69 6.60 3.83
N ARG A 33 -10.81 6.09 2.59
CA ARG A 33 -10.17 4.83 2.17
C ARG A 33 -8.66 4.89 2.37
N PHE A 34 -8.03 6.04 2.10
CA PHE A 34 -6.58 6.18 2.28
C PHE A 34 -6.16 6.05 3.73
N ALA A 35 -6.87 6.71 4.65
CA ALA A 35 -6.57 6.65 6.08
C ALA A 35 -6.67 5.21 6.63
N VAL A 36 -7.68 4.46 6.20
CA VAL A 36 -7.84 3.04 6.57
C VAL A 36 -6.68 2.20 6.03
N LEU A 37 -6.33 2.36 4.75
CA LEU A 37 -5.21 1.64 4.13
C LEU A 37 -3.89 1.94 4.84
N ALA A 38 -3.61 3.21 5.14
CA ALA A 38 -2.41 3.65 5.83
C ALA A 38 -2.31 3.04 7.23
N GLN A 39 -3.41 3.03 7.98
CA GLN A 39 -3.46 2.41 9.31
C GLN A 39 -3.18 0.90 9.24
N GLU A 40 -3.78 0.19 8.30
CA GLU A 40 -3.57 -1.26 8.14
C GLU A 40 -2.13 -1.60 7.74
N VAL A 41 -1.53 -0.83 6.84
CA VAL A 41 -0.12 -0.98 6.45
C VAL A 41 0.79 -0.76 7.65
N ARG A 42 0.57 0.29 8.44
CA ARG A 42 1.35 0.56 9.67
C ARG A 42 1.19 -0.55 10.70
N ALA A 43 -0.04 -1.04 10.89
CA ALA A 43 -0.31 -2.15 11.78
C ALA A 43 0.38 -3.44 11.32
N ALA A 44 0.42 -3.72 10.01
CA ALA A 44 1.14 -4.87 9.46
C ALA A 44 2.66 -4.72 9.56
N SER A 45 3.19 -3.52 9.33
CA SER A 45 4.63 -3.22 9.38
C SER A 45 5.22 -3.32 10.79
N SER A 46 4.43 -2.93 11.81
CA SER A 46 4.83 -3.00 13.23
C SER A 46 4.78 -4.40 13.84
N ARG A 47 4.04 -5.34 13.25
CA ARG A 47 3.96 -6.73 13.74
C ARG A 47 5.21 -7.51 13.36
N PRO A 48 5.65 -8.49 14.17
CA PRO A 48 6.66 -9.47 13.75
C PRO A 48 6.29 -10.12 12.41
N ALA A 49 7.30 -10.42 11.58
CA ALA A 49 7.06 -11.09 10.31
C ALA A 49 6.97 -12.61 10.55
N GLU A 50 5.84 -13.21 10.21
CA GLU A 50 5.67 -14.67 10.19
C GLU A 50 6.16 -15.30 8.86
N GLY A 51 6.79 -14.51 8.00
CA GLY A 51 7.33 -14.91 6.69
C GLY A 51 8.19 -13.80 6.09
N ILE A 52 8.30 -13.75 4.76
CA ILE A 52 9.06 -12.68 4.10
C ILE A 52 8.32 -11.34 4.31
N ARG A 53 9.01 -10.35 4.90
CA ARG A 53 8.48 -9.00 5.07
C ARG A 53 8.15 -8.37 3.72
N CYS A 54 6.90 -7.93 3.57
CA CYS A 54 6.34 -7.43 2.31
C CYS A 54 5.51 -6.15 2.55
N THR A 55 6.06 -5.21 3.34
CA THR A 55 5.38 -3.95 3.69
C THR A 55 6.24 -2.71 3.46
N HIS A 56 7.45 -2.84 2.90
CA HIS A 56 8.37 -1.71 2.76
C HIS A 56 7.89 -0.73 1.70
N ALA A 57 7.53 -1.23 0.51
CA ALA A 57 7.00 -0.36 -0.55
C ALA A 57 5.64 0.21 -0.16
N ALA A 58 4.81 -0.59 0.52
CA ALA A 58 3.54 -0.12 1.05
C ALA A 58 3.70 1.06 2.02
N ALA A 59 4.63 0.96 2.98
CA ALA A 59 4.90 2.04 3.93
C ALA A 59 5.43 3.30 3.23
N ALA A 60 6.37 3.14 2.30
CA ALA A 60 6.91 4.25 1.52
C ALA A 60 5.83 4.95 0.65
N ILE A 61 4.90 4.19 0.06
CA ILE A 61 3.76 4.73 -0.68
C ILE A 61 2.84 5.54 0.24
N VAL A 62 2.55 5.04 1.45
CA VAL A 62 1.74 5.78 2.43
C VAL A 62 2.39 7.13 2.77
N GLU A 63 3.69 7.14 3.05
CA GLU A 63 4.44 8.36 3.34
C GLU A 63 4.46 9.33 2.15
N CYS A 64 4.66 8.82 0.94
CA CYS A 64 4.63 9.64 -0.28
C CYS A 64 3.25 10.26 -0.50
N CYS A 65 2.17 9.50 -0.31
CA CYS A 65 0.80 10.00 -0.41
C CYS A 65 0.51 11.07 0.65
N GLU A 66 0.91 10.87 1.91
CA GLU A 66 0.73 11.87 2.96
C GLU A 66 1.51 13.15 2.66
N ALA A 67 2.76 13.04 2.21
CA ALA A 67 3.57 14.19 1.83
C ALA A 67 3.03 14.91 0.58
N PHE A 68 2.45 14.17 -0.36
CA PHE A 68 1.81 14.74 -1.55
C PHE A 68 0.53 15.50 -1.19
N PHE A 69 -0.38 14.86 -0.45
CA PHE A 69 -1.66 15.44 -0.06
C PHE A 69 -1.54 16.56 0.98
N GLY A 70 -0.50 16.54 1.82
CA GLY A 70 -0.19 17.62 2.77
C GLY A 70 0.49 18.83 2.12
N GLY A 71 0.87 18.75 0.84
CA GLY A 71 1.50 19.84 0.09
C GLY A 71 0.58 20.48 -0.94
N GLU A 72 1.19 21.11 -1.95
CA GLU A 72 0.47 21.80 -3.03
C GLU A 72 -0.20 20.86 -4.05
N MET A 73 0.04 19.54 -3.95
CA MET A 73 -0.45 18.53 -4.90
C MET A 73 -0.08 18.82 -6.37
N ASP A 74 1.10 19.41 -6.60
CA ASP A 74 1.61 19.73 -7.93
C ASP A 74 1.75 18.46 -8.81
N PRO A 75 1.23 18.44 -10.06
CA PRO A 75 1.44 17.33 -11.00
C PRO A 75 2.91 17.02 -11.32
N GLY A 76 3.83 17.99 -11.14
CA GLY A 76 5.28 17.79 -11.27
C GLY A 76 5.96 17.26 -9.99
N SER A 77 5.18 16.94 -8.96
CA SER A 77 5.71 16.58 -7.64
C SER A 77 6.59 15.33 -7.67
N ARG A 78 7.75 15.44 -6.99
CA ARG A 78 8.65 14.30 -6.74
C ARG A 78 7.94 13.13 -6.04
N TRP A 79 6.87 13.40 -5.29
CA TRP A 79 6.11 12.36 -4.60
C TRP A 79 5.32 11.50 -5.59
N LEU A 80 4.78 12.08 -6.67
CA LEU A 80 4.15 11.30 -7.75
C LEU A 80 5.17 10.44 -8.49
N ALA A 81 6.38 10.96 -8.74
CA ALA A 81 7.46 10.17 -9.33
C ALA A 81 7.86 8.98 -8.43
N ALA A 82 7.98 9.21 -7.12
CA ALA A 82 8.27 8.15 -6.15
C ALA A 82 7.15 7.09 -6.10
N LEU A 83 5.87 7.51 -6.08
CA LEU A 83 4.72 6.61 -6.16
C LEU A 83 4.76 5.72 -7.42
N GLY A 84 5.08 6.31 -8.58
CA GLY A 84 5.23 5.57 -9.83
C GLY A 84 6.37 4.54 -9.78
N ALA A 85 7.51 4.88 -9.17
CA ALA A 85 8.65 3.99 -9.02
C ALA A 85 8.40 2.85 -8.02
N LEU A 86 7.61 3.09 -6.96
CA LEU A 86 7.31 2.11 -5.92
C LEU A 86 6.20 1.12 -6.33
N LEU A 87 5.32 1.50 -7.26
CA LEU A 87 4.17 0.69 -7.65
C LEU A 87 4.52 -0.75 -8.12
N PRO A 88 5.55 -0.98 -8.95
CA PRO A 88 5.98 -2.34 -9.30
C PRO A 88 6.44 -3.15 -8.09
N ILE A 89 7.15 -2.52 -7.14
CA ILE A 89 7.63 -3.18 -5.92
C ILE A 89 6.44 -3.55 -5.04
N LEU A 90 5.46 -2.66 -4.89
CA LEU A 90 4.23 -2.94 -4.17
C LEU A 90 3.46 -4.14 -4.75
N ARG A 91 3.43 -4.29 -6.08
CA ARG A 91 2.84 -5.48 -6.73
C ARG A 91 3.57 -6.77 -6.37
N THR A 92 4.90 -6.74 -6.32
CA THR A 92 5.70 -7.88 -5.85
C THR A 92 5.43 -8.19 -4.38
N GLU A 93 5.34 -7.16 -3.53
CA GLU A 93 4.98 -7.33 -2.11
C GLU A 93 3.59 -7.91 -1.93
N ALA A 94 2.59 -7.46 -2.70
CA ALA A 94 1.23 -7.99 -2.66
C ALA A 94 1.18 -9.49 -3.02
N TRP A 95 1.95 -9.89 -4.04
CA TRP A 95 2.09 -11.30 -4.40
C TRP A 95 2.79 -12.11 -3.31
N GLN A 96 3.85 -11.59 -2.71
CA GLN A 96 4.55 -12.27 -1.63
C GLN A 96 3.67 -12.39 -0.38
N ALA A 97 2.86 -11.37 -0.06
CA ALA A 97 1.89 -11.41 1.02
C ALA A 97 0.86 -12.54 0.80
N LEU A 98 0.34 -12.67 -0.41
CA LEU A 98 -0.57 -13.76 -0.77
C LEU A 98 0.08 -15.13 -0.58
N ARG A 99 1.37 -15.27 -0.92
CA ARG A 99 2.12 -16.51 -0.70
C ARG A 99 2.27 -16.82 0.78
N ASN A 100 2.71 -15.85 1.58
CA ASN A 100 2.85 -16.02 3.03
C ASN A 100 1.52 -16.47 3.66
N GLU A 101 0.41 -15.85 3.26
CA GLU A 101 -0.94 -16.18 3.75
C GLU A 101 -1.37 -17.61 3.37
N ARG A 102 -1.04 -18.06 2.15
CA ARG A 102 -1.31 -19.44 1.71
C ARG A 102 -0.46 -20.47 2.45
N ASP A 103 0.82 -20.18 2.64
CA ASP A 103 1.75 -21.09 3.32
C ASP A 103 1.39 -21.22 4.80
N GLY A 104 1.03 -20.12 5.48
CA GLY A 104 0.52 -20.13 6.85
C GLY A 104 -0.81 -20.85 7.02
N ALA A 105 -1.71 -20.79 6.03
CA ALA A 105 -2.96 -21.55 6.04
C ALA A 105 -2.74 -23.08 5.87
N GLY A 106 -1.63 -23.48 5.25
CA GLY A 106 -1.28 -24.89 5.00
C GLY A 106 -0.76 -25.64 6.23
N GLU A 107 -0.17 -24.95 7.22
CA GLU A 107 0.34 -25.58 8.44
C GLU A 107 -0.77 -26.07 9.39
N GLY A 108 -1.99 -25.56 9.26
CA GLY A 108 -3.16 -26.01 10.04
C GLY A 108 -3.76 -27.34 9.58
N TYR A 109 -3.46 -27.82 8.35
CA TYR A 109 -4.02 -29.07 7.81
C TYR A 109 -3.15 -30.31 8.08
N ARG A 110 -1.93 -30.13 8.61
CA ARG A 110 -0.97 -31.22 8.88
C ARG A 110 -0.76 -31.54 10.37
N ARG A 111 -1.62 -31.06 11.25
CA ARG A 111 -1.59 -31.40 12.69
C ARG A 111 -2.88 -32.08 13.12
#